data_AF-A0A4R8DL16-F1
#
_entry.id   AF-A0A4R8DL16-F1
#
_cell.length_a   1.000
_cell.length_b   1.000
_cell.length_c   1.000
_cell.angle_alpha   90.00
_cell.angle_beta   90.00
_cell.angle_gamma   90.00
#
_symmetry.space_group_name_H-M   'P 1'
#
loop_
_entity.id
_entity.type
_entity.pdbx_description
1 polymer ?
#
loop_
_entity_poly.entity_id
_entity_poly.type
_entity_poly.pdbx_seq_one_letter_code
_entity_poly.pdbx_strand_id
1 'polypeptide(L)'
;MDADVIVVGAGLAGLAATAELADAGRKVLLLDQEPEASLGGQAFWSFGGLFFVDSPEQRRMGIKDSHGLAMQDWFGSAGFDRLDDEDKWARQWAEAYVDWAAGEKRPWLHAQGVRFFPVVGWAERGGYNADGHGNSVPRFHITWGTGPGLVAPFERRVREAVGKGLVEFRFRHRVDELTVTGGVVDGVAGKVLEPSDVLRGVSSSRTEVGDFQLTAQAVIVTSGGIGGNHDLVRSQWPKRMGEPPKRMISGVPAHVDGRMLAITERAGGRYVNRDRMWHYTEGIQNWDPIWPMHGIRILPGPSSLWFDATGKRLPVPLFPGFDTLGTLEHIMTTGYDYTWFVLTQKIIEKEFALSGQEQNPDLTNKDVRGVLGRARGGATAPVQAFMDKGADFVVRGNLPDLVRGMNDLTGDNLIKLDDLERQIVARDRELTNTFTKDLQITALRGARNYRGDKLIRVASPHRILDPKAGPLIAVRLNILTRKSLGGLQTDLESRVLRTDGTPLPGVYAAGEVAGFGGGGVHGYRSLEGTFVGGCLFTGRTAGRAAAKAVS
;
A
#
# COMPACT_ATOMS: atom_id res chain seq x y z
N MET A 1 14.90 30.32 17.45
CA MET A 1 13.84 29.68 16.65
C MET A 1 14.36 29.56 15.25
N ASP A 2 14.56 28.33 14.80
CA ASP A 2 15.24 28.00 13.54
C ASP A 2 14.28 28.01 12.36
N ALA A 3 13.00 27.69 12.59
CA ALA A 3 11.91 27.79 11.63
C ALA A 3 10.56 27.98 12.33
N ASP A 4 9.53 28.31 11.55
CA ASP A 4 8.15 28.34 12.07
C ASP A 4 7.66 26.91 12.32
N VAL A 5 7.98 25.99 11.40
CA VAL A 5 7.58 24.59 11.46
C VAL A 5 8.74 23.65 11.10
N ILE A 6 8.88 22.55 11.82
CA ILE A 6 9.76 21.43 11.47
C ILE A 6 8.91 20.27 10.95
N VAL A 7 9.25 19.73 9.78
CA VAL A 7 8.59 18.54 9.21
C VAL A 7 9.58 17.38 9.24
N VAL A 8 9.18 16.26 9.84
CA VAL A 8 10.03 15.07 10.04
C VAL A 8 9.61 13.96 9.09
N GLY A 9 10.35 13.79 8.00
CA GLY A 9 10.17 12.77 6.97
C GLY A 9 9.76 13.37 5.63
N ALA A 10 10.61 13.26 4.61
CA ALA A 10 10.43 13.78 3.26
C ALA A 10 9.66 12.80 2.33
N GLY A 11 8.72 12.05 2.89
CA GLY A 11 7.73 11.26 2.14
C GLY A 11 6.63 12.14 1.55
N LEU A 12 5.67 11.54 0.82
CA LEU A 12 4.58 12.28 0.18
C LEU A 12 3.74 13.15 1.15
N ALA A 13 3.48 12.65 2.37
CA ALA A 13 2.76 13.43 3.39
C ALA A 13 3.56 14.66 3.83
N GLY A 14 4.87 14.51 4.05
CA GLY A 14 5.77 15.61 4.44
C GLY A 14 5.95 16.63 3.32
N LEU A 15 6.07 16.17 2.07
CA LEU A 15 6.13 17.07 0.90
C LEU A 15 4.82 17.84 0.72
N ALA A 16 3.66 17.19 0.90
CA ALA A 16 2.37 17.86 0.83
C ALA A 16 2.22 18.91 1.96
N ALA A 17 2.57 18.56 3.20
CA ALA A 17 2.54 19.49 4.33
C ALA A 17 3.46 20.69 4.12
N THR A 18 4.71 20.43 3.72
CA THR A 18 5.72 21.46 3.44
C THR A 18 5.30 22.39 2.32
N ALA A 19 4.68 21.85 1.26
CA ALA A 19 4.18 22.68 0.16
C ALA A 19 3.03 23.61 0.60
N GLU A 20 2.09 23.14 1.44
CA GLU A 20 1.04 24.02 1.97
C GLU A 20 1.59 25.06 2.95
N LEU A 21 2.59 24.71 3.77
CA LEU A 21 3.29 25.66 4.66
C LEU A 21 4.02 26.75 3.87
N ALA A 22 4.74 26.35 2.82
CA ALA A 22 5.47 27.27 1.95
C ALA A 22 4.54 28.22 1.19
N ASP A 23 3.40 27.72 0.70
CA ASP A 23 2.37 28.56 0.05
C ASP A 23 1.75 29.57 1.03
N ALA A 24 1.72 29.24 2.33
CA ALA A 24 1.33 30.16 3.39
C ALA A 24 2.48 31.09 3.87
N GLY A 25 3.64 31.05 3.22
CA GLY A 25 4.78 31.92 3.52
C GLY A 25 5.56 31.54 4.79
N ARG A 26 5.41 30.33 5.29
CA ARG A 26 6.08 29.87 6.51
C ARG A 26 7.50 29.39 6.23
N LYS A 27 8.41 29.63 7.17
CA LYS A 27 9.76 29.06 7.19
C LYS A 27 9.70 27.62 7.69
N VAL A 28 10.25 26.69 6.92
CA VAL A 28 10.17 25.25 7.20
C VAL A 28 11.53 24.58 7.14
N LEU A 29 11.86 23.78 8.15
CA LEU A 29 12.93 22.78 8.06
C LEU A 29 12.32 21.41 7.74
N LEU A 30 12.69 20.80 6.62
CA LEU A 30 12.27 19.46 6.24
C LEU A 30 13.41 18.47 6.46
N LEU A 31 13.29 17.67 7.51
CA LEU A 31 14.31 16.71 7.94
C LEU A 31 14.02 15.31 7.40
N ASP A 32 15.07 14.60 6.99
CA ASP A 32 14.98 13.17 6.69
C ASP A 32 16.29 12.47 7.10
N GLN A 33 16.20 11.24 7.60
CA GLN A 33 17.37 10.42 7.90
C GLN A 33 18.04 9.89 6.61
N GLU A 34 17.29 9.80 5.53
CA GLU A 34 17.78 9.31 4.24
C GLU A 34 18.48 10.41 3.42
N PRO A 35 19.32 10.03 2.44
CA PRO A 35 19.89 10.99 1.50
C PRO A 35 18.81 11.59 0.58
N GLU A 36 19.16 12.69 -0.10
CA GLU A 36 18.26 13.38 -1.04
C GLU A 36 17.67 12.45 -2.11
N ALA A 37 18.44 11.45 -2.55
CA ALA A 37 17.98 10.44 -3.50
C ALA A 37 16.70 9.73 -3.03
N SER A 38 16.42 9.67 -1.73
CA SER A 38 15.24 9.01 -1.15
C SER A 38 14.00 9.90 -1.05
N LEU A 39 14.05 11.15 -1.50
CA LEU A 39 12.91 12.06 -1.46
C LEU A 39 11.66 11.45 -2.13
N GLY A 40 10.51 11.63 -1.47
CA GLY A 40 9.24 10.96 -1.81
C GLY A 40 9.00 9.69 -0.99
N GLY A 41 10.04 9.12 -0.37
CA GLY A 41 9.95 7.94 0.49
C GLY A 41 9.25 6.76 -0.18
N GLN A 42 8.45 6.03 0.58
CA GLN A 42 7.69 4.88 0.07
C GLN A 42 6.71 5.22 -1.07
N ALA A 43 6.20 6.45 -1.10
CA ALA A 43 5.21 6.85 -2.09
C ALA A 43 5.80 6.91 -3.51
N PHE A 44 7.12 7.15 -3.62
CA PHE A 44 7.81 7.07 -4.89
C PHE A 44 7.65 5.68 -5.53
N TRP A 45 7.76 4.61 -4.74
CA TRP A 45 7.63 3.23 -5.19
C TRP A 45 6.18 2.77 -5.43
N SER A 46 5.19 3.65 -5.19
CA SER A 46 3.79 3.28 -5.35
C SER A 46 3.43 3.02 -6.81
N PHE A 47 2.49 2.11 -7.04
CA PHE A 47 1.81 1.99 -8.34
C PHE A 47 0.92 3.21 -8.66
N GLY A 48 0.72 4.12 -7.70
CA GLY A 48 0.02 5.39 -7.90
C GLY A 48 -1.51 5.27 -7.90
N GLY A 49 -2.05 4.23 -7.24
CA GLY A 49 -3.48 4.03 -7.11
C GLY A 49 -4.15 5.04 -6.18
N LEU A 50 -5.27 5.64 -6.62
CA LEU A 50 -6.06 6.60 -5.88
C LEU A 50 -7.55 6.22 -5.88
N PHE A 51 -8.14 6.25 -4.69
CA PHE A 51 -9.56 6.09 -4.46
C PHE A 51 -10.30 7.39 -4.82
N PHE A 52 -11.26 7.31 -5.73
CA PHE A 52 -12.21 8.39 -6.04
C PHE A 52 -13.63 7.84 -6.04
N VAL A 53 -14.58 8.74 -5.79
CA VAL A 53 -16.01 8.43 -5.77
C VAL A 53 -16.70 9.23 -6.86
N ASP A 54 -17.50 8.55 -7.68
CA ASP A 54 -18.29 9.12 -8.77
C ASP A 54 -17.52 10.09 -9.71
N SER A 55 -16.29 9.71 -10.05
CA SER A 55 -15.38 10.50 -10.87
C SER A 55 -15.84 10.57 -12.35
N PRO A 56 -15.39 11.59 -13.11
CA PRO A 56 -15.54 11.63 -14.56
C PRO A 56 -15.02 10.36 -15.27
N GLU A 57 -13.93 9.78 -14.78
CA GLU A 57 -13.36 8.53 -15.28
C GLU A 57 -14.32 7.34 -15.06
N GLN A 58 -14.93 7.25 -13.87
CA GLN A 58 -15.94 6.23 -13.57
C GLN A 58 -17.17 6.37 -14.48
N ARG A 59 -17.72 7.58 -14.59
CA ARG A 59 -18.88 7.87 -15.44
C ARG A 59 -18.62 7.54 -16.91
N ARG A 60 -17.43 7.87 -17.42
CA ARG A 60 -17.02 7.55 -18.80
C ARG A 60 -16.95 6.04 -19.05
N MET A 61 -16.60 5.26 -18.03
CA MET A 61 -16.58 3.79 -18.07
C MET A 61 -17.96 3.16 -17.81
N GLY A 62 -19.01 3.97 -17.66
CA GLY A 62 -20.38 3.52 -17.38
C GLY A 62 -20.61 3.05 -15.94
N ILE A 63 -19.67 3.32 -15.04
CA ILE A 63 -19.80 2.98 -13.62
C ILE A 63 -20.78 3.95 -12.98
N LYS A 64 -21.72 3.41 -12.20
CA LYS A 64 -22.66 4.18 -11.39
C LYS A 64 -22.21 4.07 -9.94
N ASP A 65 -21.62 5.15 -9.44
CA ASP A 65 -21.09 5.22 -8.09
C ASP A 65 -21.79 6.36 -7.31
N SER A 66 -21.68 6.35 -5.99
CA SER A 66 -22.23 7.40 -5.14
C SER A 66 -21.44 7.48 -3.83
N HIS A 67 -21.54 8.64 -3.18
CA HIS A 67 -21.00 8.85 -1.84
C HIS A 67 -21.51 7.82 -0.84
N GLY A 68 -22.83 7.58 -0.80
CA GLY A 68 -23.43 6.61 0.12
C GLY A 68 -22.93 5.18 -0.10
N LEU A 69 -22.74 4.76 -1.36
CA LEU A 69 -22.18 3.45 -1.67
C LEU A 69 -20.70 3.34 -1.25
N ALA A 70 -19.91 4.38 -1.51
CA ALA A 70 -18.53 4.42 -1.07
C ALA A 70 -18.40 4.40 0.46
N MET A 71 -19.31 5.06 1.18
CA MET A 71 -19.36 5.07 2.63
C MET A 71 -19.72 3.69 3.20
N GLN A 72 -20.72 3.01 2.60
CA GLN A 72 -21.08 1.65 2.95
C GLN A 72 -19.88 0.70 2.80
N ASP A 73 -19.22 0.73 1.64
CA ASP A 73 -18.05 -0.10 1.35
C ASP A 73 -16.89 0.18 2.31
N TRP A 74 -16.67 1.46 2.67
CA TRP A 74 -15.63 1.84 3.61
C TRP A 74 -15.89 1.27 5.00
N PHE A 75 -17.10 1.46 5.54
CA PHE A 75 -17.41 0.97 6.89
C PHE A 75 -17.53 -0.55 6.96
N GLY A 76 -18.05 -1.19 5.92
CA GLY A 76 -18.07 -2.65 5.81
C GLY A 76 -16.67 -3.26 5.76
N SER A 77 -15.71 -2.53 5.17
CA SER A 77 -14.30 -2.94 5.17
C SER A 77 -13.61 -2.64 6.49
N ALA A 78 -13.81 -1.43 7.04
CA ALA A 78 -13.07 -0.98 8.20
C ALA A 78 -13.40 -1.81 9.45
N GLY A 79 -14.66 -2.17 9.65
CA GLY A 79 -15.07 -3.00 10.80
C GLY A 79 -14.72 -2.35 12.14
N PHE A 80 -14.93 -1.03 12.28
CA PHE A 80 -14.66 -0.30 13.51
C PHE A 80 -15.45 -0.90 14.69
N ASP A 81 -14.74 -1.26 15.75
CA ASP A 81 -15.28 -1.95 16.92
C ASP A 81 -14.86 -1.31 18.26
N ARG A 82 -13.99 -0.29 18.23
CA ARG A 82 -13.49 0.44 19.42
C ARG A 82 -13.95 1.90 19.43
N LEU A 83 -15.21 2.16 19.09
CA LEU A 83 -15.75 3.52 18.87
C LEU A 83 -15.79 4.40 20.13
N ASP A 84 -15.82 3.79 21.31
CA ASP A 84 -15.79 4.50 22.60
C ASP A 84 -14.37 5.00 22.96
N ASP A 85 -13.35 4.61 22.21
CA ASP A 85 -11.95 4.96 22.48
C ASP A 85 -11.13 5.14 21.18
N GLU A 86 -10.43 4.09 20.72
CA GLU A 86 -9.42 4.18 19.66
C GLU A 86 -10.00 4.56 18.28
N ASP A 87 -11.23 4.13 17.97
CA ASP A 87 -11.83 4.29 16.62
C ASP A 87 -12.65 5.56 16.43
N LYS A 88 -12.90 6.33 17.50
CA LYS A 88 -13.72 7.54 17.42
C LYS A 88 -13.20 8.52 16.35
N TRP A 89 -11.89 8.75 16.33
CA TRP A 89 -11.25 9.63 15.37
C TRP A 89 -11.03 8.97 14.02
N ALA A 90 -10.69 7.68 14.00
CA ALA A 90 -10.54 6.91 12.77
C ALA A 90 -11.82 6.95 11.90
N ARG A 91 -12.99 6.81 12.53
CA ARG A 91 -14.28 6.92 11.85
C ARG A 91 -14.54 8.31 11.27
N GLN A 92 -14.29 9.38 12.03
CA GLN A 92 -14.46 10.75 11.54
C GLN A 92 -13.52 11.07 10.38
N TRP A 93 -12.28 10.59 10.45
CA TRP A 93 -11.33 10.71 9.35
C TRP A 93 -11.76 9.92 8.11
N ALA A 94 -12.39 8.76 8.28
CA ALA A 94 -12.92 7.98 7.17
C ALA A 94 -14.03 8.75 6.45
N GLU A 95 -14.98 9.33 7.21
CA GLU A 95 -16.05 10.16 6.67
C GLU A 95 -15.48 11.35 5.88
N ALA A 96 -14.57 12.10 6.50
CA ALA A 96 -13.90 13.24 5.87
C ALA A 96 -13.09 12.86 4.61
N TYR A 97 -12.45 11.69 4.61
CA TYR A 97 -11.72 11.21 3.45
C TYR A 97 -12.64 10.84 2.28
N VAL A 98 -13.77 10.18 2.57
CA VAL A 98 -14.78 9.84 1.54
C VAL A 98 -15.39 11.11 0.96
N ASP A 99 -15.71 12.10 1.79
CA ASP A 99 -16.18 13.43 1.35
C ASP A 99 -15.16 14.09 0.41
N TRP A 100 -13.88 14.09 0.80
CA TRP A 100 -12.81 14.64 -0.02
C TRP A 100 -12.66 13.89 -1.35
N ALA A 101 -12.72 12.55 -1.32
CA ALA A 101 -12.62 11.68 -2.50
C ALA A 101 -13.81 11.82 -3.46
N ALA A 102 -14.99 12.17 -2.96
CA ALA A 102 -16.19 12.46 -3.76
C ALA A 102 -16.23 13.91 -4.28
N GLY A 103 -15.47 14.82 -3.67
CA GLY A 103 -15.45 16.23 -4.03
C GLY A 103 -14.08 16.73 -4.47
N GLU A 104 -13.42 17.47 -3.57
CA GLU A 104 -12.28 18.33 -3.88
C GLU A 104 -11.03 17.57 -4.39
N LYS A 105 -10.86 16.30 -4.01
CA LYS A 105 -9.62 15.55 -4.28
C LYS A 105 -9.20 15.60 -5.74
N ARG A 106 -10.12 15.35 -6.66
CA ARG A 106 -9.83 15.27 -8.09
C ARG A 106 -9.41 16.63 -8.65
N PRO A 107 -10.21 17.72 -8.54
CA PRO A 107 -9.80 19.03 -9.04
C PRO A 107 -8.53 19.55 -8.35
N TRP A 108 -8.35 19.31 -7.04
CA TRP A 108 -7.14 19.69 -6.33
C TRP A 108 -5.90 19.00 -6.92
N LEU A 109 -5.92 17.69 -7.12
CA LEU A 109 -4.83 16.96 -7.78
C LEU A 109 -4.59 17.44 -9.22
N HIS A 110 -5.67 17.74 -9.95
CA HIS A 110 -5.58 18.23 -11.32
C HIS A 110 -4.86 19.58 -11.40
N ALA A 111 -5.12 20.48 -10.45
CA ALA A 111 -4.46 21.78 -10.34
C ALA A 111 -2.94 21.65 -10.10
N GLN A 112 -2.52 20.58 -9.42
CA GLN A 112 -1.09 20.26 -9.22
C GLN A 112 -0.43 19.63 -10.46
N GLY A 113 -1.21 19.31 -11.51
CA GLY A 113 -0.72 18.66 -12.72
C GLY A 113 -0.81 17.12 -12.70
N VAL A 114 -1.42 16.53 -11.67
CA VAL A 114 -1.66 15.08 -11.62
C VAL A 114 -2.74 14.71 -12.63
N ARG A 115 -2.53 13.61 -13.35
CA ARG A 115 -3.46 13.06 -14.35
C ARG A 115 -3.63 11.56 -14.12
N PHE A 116 -4.70 10.98 -14.65
CA PHE A 116 -5.08 9.59 -14.38
C PHE A 116 -5.20 8.78 -15.68
N PHE A 117 -4.89 7.49 -15.59
CA PHE A 117 -5.21 6.53 -16.62
C PHE A 117 -6.75 6.43 -16.76
N PRO A 118 -7.31 6.42 -17.99
CA PRO A 118 -8.75 6.56 -18.19
C PRO A 118 -9.56 5.33 -17.76
N VAL A 119 -8.92 4.17 -17.58
CA VAL A 119 -9.62 2.96 -17.17
C VAL A 119 -9.49 2.77 -15.66
N VAL A 120 -10.64 2.76 -15.01
CA VAL A 120 -10.76 2.54 -13.57
C VAL A 120 -10.64 1.05 -13.27
N GLY A 121 -9.80 0.70 -12.31
CA GLY A 121 -9.50 -0.68 -11.98
C GLY A 121 -10.09 -1.15 -10.67
N TRP A 122 -9.75 -2.40 -10.38
CA TRP A 122 -9.87 -3.04 -9.09
C TRP A 122 -8.48 -3.49 -8.65
N ALA A 123 -8.11 -3.17 -7.42
CA ALA A 123 -6.95 -3.78 -6.78
C ALA A 123 -7.37 -4.89 -5.82
N GLU A 124 -8.55 -4.76 -5.20
CA GLU A 124 -9.18 -5.79 -4.37
C GLU A 124 -10.71 -5.69 -4.52
N ARG A 125 -11.41 -6.83 -4.51
CA ARG A 125 -12.83 -6.92 -4.86
C ARG A 125 -13.77 -7.15 -3.68
N GLY A 126 -13.28 -7.68 -2.57
CA GLY A 126 -14.13 -8.25 -1.53
C GLY A 126 -14.73 -9.58 -1.93
N GLY A 127 -15.81 -10.00 -1.28
CA GLY A 127 -16.52 -11.24 -1.64
C GLY A 127 -17.54 -11.74 -0.62
N TYR A 128 -17.92 -10.89 0.33
CA TYR A 128 -18.87 -11.19 1.39
C TYR A 128 -20.26 -10.63 1.05
N ASN A 129 -21.01 -10.19 2.05
CA ASN A 129 -22.26 -9.48 1.89
C ASN A 129 -22.02 -8.05 1.35
N ALA A 130 -23.10 -7.37 0.94
CA ALA A 130 -23.04 -6.00 0.42
C ALA A 130 -22.52 -4.97 1.45
N ASP A 131 -22.63 -5.27 2.74
CA ASP A 131 -22.13 -4.50 3.88
C ASP A 131 -20.80 -5.04 4.42
N GLY A 132 -20.18 -6.01 3.74
CA GLY A 132 -18.89 -6.58 4.09
C GLY A 132 -17.71 -5.91 3.41
N HIS A 133 -16.54 -6.54 3.50
CA HIS A 133 -15.32 -6.02 2.89
C HIS A 133 -15.37 -6.02 1.36
N GLY A 134 -14.85 -4.94 0.76
CA GLY A 134 -14.65 -4.78 -0.68
C GLY A 134 -15.25 -3.49 -1.23
N ASN A 135 -14.86 -3.10 -2.44
CA ASN A 135 -15.61 -2.09 -3.17
C ASN A 135 -16.80 -2.75 -3.87
N SER A 136 -17.95 -2.07 -3.92
CA SER A 136 -19.10 -2.49 -4.72
C SER A 136 -18.92 -2.18 -6.21
N VAL A 137 -18.12 -1.15 -6.53
CA VAL A 137 -17.82 -0.71 -7.91
C VAL A 137 -16.34 -0.33 -8.06
N PRO A 138 -15.76 -0.29 -9.29
CA PRO A 138 -14.36 0.07 -9.45
C PRO A 138 -14.08 1.51 -8.97
N ARG A 139 -13.11 1.67 -8.05
CA ARG A 139 -12.66 2.98 -7.51
C ARG A 139 -11.15 3.19 -7.53
N PHE A 140 -10.38 2.23 -8.04
CA PHE A 140 -8.92 2.31 -8.07
C PHE A 140 -8.43 3.01 -9.35
N HIS A 141 -7.99 4.26 -9.22
CA HIS A 141 -7.54 5.09 -10.35
C HIS A 141 -6.02 5.17 -10.36
N ILE A 142 -5.39 4.83 -11.49
CA ILE A 142 -3.92 4.83 -11.60
C ILE A 142 -3.46 6.22 -12.03
N THR A 143 -2.56 6.84 -11.29
CA THR A 143 -1.89 8.08 -11.70
C THR A 143 -0.99 7.85 -12.91
N TRP A 144 -1.06 8.76 -13.88
CA TRP A 144 -0.15 8.79 -15.01
C TRP A 144 1.27 9.18 -14.56
N GLY A 145 2.22 8.27 -14.71
CA GLY A 145 3.54 8.35 -14.08
C GLY A 145 3.64 7.70 -12.70
N THR A 146 2.61 6.96 -12.26
CA THR A 146 2.57 6.17 -11.01
C THR A 146 3.00 6.98 -9.76
N GLY A 147 3.70 6.36 -8.79
CA GLY A 147 4.23 7.01 -7.59
C GLY A 147 5.09 8.24 -7.87
N PRO A 148 6.06 8.20 -8.81
CA PRO A 148 6.85 9.38 -9.19
C PRO A 148 5.98 10.52 -9.72
N GLY A 149 4.95 10.21 -10.51
CA GLY A 149 3.96 11.17 -11.02
C GLY A 149 3.11 11.82 -9.93
N LEU A 150 2.93 11.17 -8.78
CA LEU A 150 2.30 11.74 -7.60
C LEU A 150 3.23 12.59 -6.75
N VAL A 151 4.50 12.18 -6.61
CA VAL A 151 5.49 12.90 -5.79
C VAL A 151 5.95 14.19 -6.47
N ALA A 152 6.22 14.13 -7.77
CA ALA A 152 6.88 15.20 -8.52
C ALA A 152 6.23 16.60 -8.39
N PRO A 153 4.88 16.75 -8.39
CA PRO A 153 4.26 18.06 -8.19
C PRO A 153 4.58 18.71 -6.85
N PHE A 154 4.62 17.93 -5.77
CA PHE A 154 4.88 18.44 -4.43
C PHE A 154 6.36 18.67 -4.22
N GLU A 155 7.22 17.76 -4.70
CA GLU A 155 8.66 17.99 -4.72
C GLU A 155 9.02 19.30 -5.43
N ARG A 156 8.44 19.55 -6.62
CA ARG A 156 8.68 20.78 -7.37
C ARG A 156 8.31 22.02 -6.56
N ARG A 157 7.12 22.06 -5.96
CA ARG A 157 6.67 23.18 -5.10
C ARG A 157 7.63 23.42 -3.93
N VAL A 158 8.07 22.34 -3.27
CA VAL A 158 9.01 22.44 -2.15
C VAL A 158 10.37 22.97 -2.63
N ARG A 159 10.91 22.48 -3.76
CA ARG A 159 12.16 22.99 -4.33
C ARG A 159 12.08 24.45 -4.77
N GLU A 160 10.95 24.88 -5.34
CA GLU A 160 10.70 26.29 -5.63
C GLU A 160 10.71 27.14 -4.35
N ALA A 161 10.16 26.63 -3.25
CA ALA A 161 10.20 27.31 -1.96
C ALA A 161 11.60 27.36 -1.33
N VAL A 162 12.46 26.36 -1.58
CA VAL A 162 13.90 26.44 -1.26
C VAL A 162 14.54 27.60 -1.99
N GLY A 163 14.27 27.75 -3.29
CA GLY A 163 14.77 28.89 -4.08
C GLY A 163 14.30 30.26 -3.57
N LYS A 164 13.19 30.30 -2.82
CA LYS A 164 12.66 31.51 -2.15
C LYS A 164 13.17 31.70 -0.72
N GLY A 165 13.99 30.78 -0.21
CA GLY A 165 14.47 30.80 1.18
C GLY A 165 13.41 30.50 2.24
N LEU A 166 12.27 29.89 1.84
CA LEU A 166 11.20 29.50 2.76
C LEU A 166 11.38 28.08 3.30
N VAL A 167 12.02 27.20 2.54
CA VAL A 167 12.25 25.81 2.95
C VAL A 167 13.73 25.50 2.94
N GLU A 168 14.18 24.74 3.93
CA GLU A 168 15.51 24.16 3.94
C GLU A 168 15.42 22.65 4.16
N PHE A 169 16.09 21.89 3.28
CA PHE A 169 16.22 20.44 3.45
C PHE A 169 17.37 20.12 4.41
N ARG A 170 17.10 19.21 5.34
CA ARG A 170 18.06 18.64 6.29
C ARG A 170 18.08 17.13 6.11
N PHE A 171 18.66 16.68 5.00
CA PHE A 171 18.93 15.25 4.79
C PHE A 171 19.97 14.75 5.78
N ARG A 172 20.00 13.44 6.01
CA ARG A 172 20.91 12.80 6.97
C ARG A 172 20.72 13.33 8.40
N HIS A 173 19.54 13.86 8.73
CA HIS A 173 19.18 14.26 10.09
C HIS A 173 18.17 13.26 10.66
N ARG A 174 18.65 12.39 11.55
CA ARG A 174 17.82 11.38 12.20
C ARG A 174 17.32 11.93 13.53
N VAL A 175 16.02 12.21 13.60
CA VAL A 175 15.36 12.67 14.84
C VAL A 175 15.30 11.52 15.84
N ASP A 176 15.79 11.77 17.06
CA ASP A 176 15.75 10.84 18.19
C ASP A 176 14.79 11.31 19.31
N GLU A 177 14.45 12.61 19.33
CA GLU A 177 13.62 13.23 20.37
C GLU A 177 12.78 14.40 19.83
N LEU A 178 11.57 14.58 20.39
CA LEU A 178 10.81 15.84 20.33
C LEU A 178 11.13 16.63 21.60
N THR A 179 11.66 17.85 21.47
CA THR A 179 12.01 18.67 22.65
C THR A 179 10.76 19.30 23.25
N VAL A 180 10.75 19.45 24.57
CA VAL A 180 9.58 19.95 25.33
C VAL A 180 10.01 21.03 26.31
N THR A 181 9.43 22.21 26.20
CA THR A 181 9.56 23.29 27.19
C THR A 181 8.19 23.66 27.74
N GLY A 182 8.03 23.67 29.06
CA GLY A 182 6.75 24.05 29.69
C GLY A 182 5.56 23.18 29.28
N GLY A 183 5.78 21.92 28.89
CA GLY A 183 4.74 21.00 28.42
C GLY A 183 4.30 21.19 26.97
N VAL A 184 5.00 22.03 26.20
CA VAL A 184 4.79 22.28 24.76
C VAL A 184 5.96 21.71 23.98
N VAL A 185 5.68 20.98 22.90
CA VAL A 185 6.74 20.56 21.97
C VAL A 185 7.21 21.77 21.20
N ASP A 186 8.50 22.06 21.27
CA ASP A 186 9.12 23.29 20.74
C ASP A 186 10.26 23.02 19.75
N GLY A 187 10.45 21.76 19.35
CA GLY A 187 11.55 21.38 18.49
C GLY A 187 11.83 19.88 18.40
N VAL A 188 13.01 19.57 17.87
CA VAL A 188 13.52 18.22 17.70
C VAL A 188 15.02 18.17 18.02
N ALA A 189 15.48 17.02 18.49
CA ALA A 189 16.90 16.73 18.66
C ALA A 189 17.23 15.34 18.09
N GLY A 190 18.50 15.13 17.74
CA GLY A 190 18.97 13.84 17.23
C GLY A 190 20.38 13.87 16.66
N LYS A 191 20.62 12.96 15.72
CA LYS A 191 21.95 12.72 15.13
C LYS A 191 22.02 13.16 13.67
N VAL A 192 23.14 13.77 13.32
CA VAL A 192 23.58 13.93 11.93
C VAL A 192 24.27 12.63 11.53
N LEU A 193 23.79 12.01 10.46
CA LEU A 193 24.39 10.81 9.86
C LEU A 193 25.42 11.22 8.81
N GLU A 194 26.41 10.37 8.57
CA GLU A 194 27.39 10.64 7.53
C GLU A 194 26.72 10.83 6.16
N PRO A 195 27.27 11.70 5.28
CA PRO A 195 26.78 11.87 3.92
C PRO A 195 26.70 10.54 3.18
N SER A 196 25.71 10.41 2.30
CA SER A 196 25.46 9.18 1.56
C SER A 196 24.97 9.52 0.16
N ASP A 197 25.53 8.85 -0.83
CA ASP A 197 25.20 8.95 -2.26
C ASP A 197 24.48 7.70 -2.79
N VAL A 198 24.17 6.74 -1.91
CA VAL A 198 23.43 5.53 -2.27
C VAL A 198 22.12 5.87 -2.99
N LEU A 199 21.77 5.00 -3.94
CA LEU A 199 20.54 5.14 -4.72
C LEU A 199 19.29 4.95 -3.85
N ARG A 200 18.18 5.52 -4.31
CA ARG A 200 16.87 5.41 -3.64
C ARG A 200 16.55 3.96 -3.30
N GLY A 201 16.12 3.73 -2.05
CA GLY A 201 15.72 2.41 -1.56
C GLY A 201 16.86 1.54 -1.04
N VAL A 202 18.10 1.78 -1.47
CA VAL A 202 19.28 1.10 -0.94
C VAL A 202 19.51 1.56 0.50
N SER A 203 19.92 0.62 1.37
CA SER A 203 20.27 0.94 2.76
C SER A 203 21.40 1.97 2.81
N SER A 204 21.10 3.15 3.34
CA SER A 204 22.09 4.17 3.65
C SER A 204 22.74 3.93 5.01
N SER A 205 23.95 4.47 5.21
CA SER A 205 24.67 4.32 6.47
C SER A 205 23.91 4.90 7.67
N ARG A 206 24.15 4.33 8.85
CA ARG A 206 23.65 4.83 10.15
C ARG A 206 24.77 5.34 11.06
N THR A 207 26.00 5.50 10.53
CA THR A 207 27.12 6.12 11.25
C THR A 207 26.79 7.56 11.62
N GLU A 208 26.91 7.88 12.90
CA GLU A 208 26.64 9.20 13.46
C GLU A 208 27.92 10.04 13.39
N VAL A 209 27.81 11.28 12.92
CA VAL A 209 28.94 12.22 12.75
C VAL A 209 28.75 13.53 13.51
N GLY A 210 27.61 13.71 14.17
CA GLY A 210 27.34 14.88 15.00
C GLY A 210 25.96 14.84 15.64
N ASP A 211 25.72 15.79 16.52
CA ASP A 211 24.44 16.04 17.18
C ASP A 211 23.77 17.28 16.58
N PHE A 212 22.43 17.33 16.64
CA PHE A 212 21.69 18.54 16.33
C PHE A 212 20.53 18.76 17.30
N GLN A 213 20.16 20.02 17.49
CA GLN A 213 18.94 20.45 18.14
C GLN A 213 18.38 21.64 17.37
N LEU A 214 17.09 21.59 17.04
CA LEU A 214 16.39 22.59 16.22
C LEU A 214 15.07 22.95 16.88
N THR A 215 14.72 24.23 16.81
CA THR A 215 13.55 24.82 17.49
C THR A 215 12.53 25.38 16.51
N ALA A 216 11.24 25.14 16.76
CA ALA A 216 10.13 25.66 15.96
C ALA A 216 8.84 25.80 16.78
N GLN A 217 7.87 26.56 16.26
CA GLN A 217 6.55 26.71 16.90
C GLN A 217 5.71 25.43 16.80
N ALA A 218 5.97 24.60 15.79
CA ALA A 218 5.30 23.32 15.59
C ALA A 218 6.19 22.26 14.92
N VAL A 219 5.90 20.99 15.18
CA VAL A 219 6.51 19.82 14.55
C VAL A 219 5.43 18.98 13.87
N ILE A 220 5.62 18.65 12.59
CA ILE A 220 4.78 17.72 11.84
C ILE A 220 5.53 16.40 11.61
N VAL A 221 5.02 15.30 12.15
CA VAL A 221 5.61 13.96 11.99
C VAL A 221 5.01 13.26 10.77
N THR A 222 5.84 12.92 9.78
CA THR A 222 5.46 12.30 8.49
C THR A 222 6.40 11.15 8.09
N SER A 223 6.85 10.38 9.07
CA SER A 223 7.97 9.43 9.00
C SER A 223 7.63 8.03 8.45
N GLY A 224 6.39 7.77 8.06
CA GLY A 224 5.97 6.45 7.56
C GLY A 224 5.56 5.47 8.68
N GLY A 225 5.42 4.20 8.32
CA GLY A 225 4.99 3.14 9.24
C GLY A 225 6.11 2.18 9.63
N ILE A 226 5.73 0.94 9.96
CA ILE A 226 6.64 -0.07 10.54
C ILE A 226 7.11 -1.14 9.55
N GLY A 227 6.66 -1.11 8.30
CA GLY A 227 6.79 -2.26 7.39
C GLY A 227 8.21 -2.74 7.09
N GLY A 228 9.22 -1.88 7.27
CA GLY A 228 10.64 -2.24 7.08
C GLY A 228 11.27 -2.85 8.33
N ASN A 229 10.60 -2.78 9.48
CA ASN A 229 11.06 -3.29 10.77
C ASN A 229 10.28 -4.55 11.15
N HIS A 230 10.77 -5.70 10.69
CA HIS A 230 10.12 -6.99 10.93
C HIS A 230 10.04 -7.36 12.43
N ASP A 231 10.99 -6.92 13.26
CA ASP A 231 10.95 -7.15 14.71
C ASP A 231 9.80 -6.36 15.35
N LEU A 232 9.61 -5.10 14.94
CA LEU A 232 8.47 -4.30 15.40
C LEU A 232 7.14 -4.88 14.91
N VAL A 233 7.05 -5.30 13.64
CA VAL A 233 5.89 -6.02 13.09
C VAL A 233 5.57 -7.26 13.93
N ARG A 234 6.58 -8.06 14.31
CA ARG A 234 6.40 -9.24 15.16
C ARG A 234 5.92 -8.88 16.56
N SER A 235 6.52 -7.87 17.18
CA SER A 235 6.16 -7.44 18.53
C SER A 235 4.73 -6.91 18.63
N GLN A 236 4.19 -6.38 17.53
CA GLN A 236 2.84 -5.85 17.44
C GLN A 236 1.85 -6.83 16.77
N TRP A 237 2.28 -8.06 16.46
CA TRP A 237 1.48 -9.00 15.69
C TRP A 237 0.11 -9.23 16.37
N PRO A 238 -1.01 -9.23 15.61
CA PRO A 238 -2.32 -9.29 16.22
C PRO A 238 -2.51 -10.66 16.88
N LYS A 239 -2.74 -10.70 18.20
CA LYS A 239 -2.96 -11.96 18.94
C LYS A 239 -4.06 -12.84 18.34
N ARG A 240 -5.08 -12.22 17.76
CA ARG A 240 -6.18 -12.89 17.05
C ARG A 240 -5.76 -13.68 15.82
N MET A 241 -4.55 -13.46 15.30
CA MET A 241 -3.95 -14.19 14.19
C MET A 241 -2.90 -15.22 14.64
N GLY A 242 -2.76 -15.48 15.94
CA GLY A 242 -1.77 -16.43 16.45
C GLY A 242 -0.34 -15.91 16.36
N GLU A 243 0.61 -16.81 16.08
CA GLU A 243 2.03 -16.48 15.96
C GLU A 243 2.36 -15.80 14.63
N PRO A 244 3.30 -14.85 14.60
CA PRO A 244 3.69 -14.20 13.36
C PRO A 244 4.39 -15.18 12.39
N PRO A 245 4.30 -14.96 11.06
CA PRO A 245 4.89 -15.84 10.03
C PRO A 245 6.39 -16.01 10.25
N LYS A 246 6.93 -17.23 10.16
CA LYS A 246 8.38 -17.47 10.35
C LYS A 246 9.20 -16.72 9.30
N ARG A 247 8.76 -16.79 8.04
CA ARG A 247 9.34 -16.05 6.91
C ARG A 247 8.41 -14.93 6.47
N MET A 248 8.97 -13.73 6.34
CA MET A 248 8.32 -12.57 5.71
C MET A 248 9.29 -11.92 4.75
N ILE A 249 8.77 -11.35 3.67
CA ILE A 249 9.52 -10.48 2.74
C ILE A 249 9.07 -9.03 2.94
N SER A 250 9.93 -8.07 2.57
CA SER A 250 9.67 -6.65 2.81
C SER A 250 9.26 -5.93 1.53
N GLY A 251 8.05 -5.38 1.54
CA GLY A 251 7.55 -4.57 0.44
C GLY A 251 8.00 -3.12 0.50
N VAL A 252 8.84 -2.73 1.46
CA VAL A 252 9.21 -1.34 1.71
C VAL A 252 10.71 -1.22 2.01
N PRO A 253 11.33 -0.06 1.74
CA PRO A 253 12.74 0.15 2.09
C PRO A 253 13.00 0.04 3.60
N ALA A 254 14.25 -0.26 3.96
CA ALA A 254 14.67 -0.47 5.35
C ALA A 254 14.48 0.76 6.27
N HIS A 255 14.43 1.97 5.72
CA HIS A 255 14.20 3.21 6.49
C HIS A 255 12.76 3.38 7.00
N VAL A 256 11.84 2.50 6.63
CA VAL A 256 10.45 2.49 7.11
C VAL A 256 10.40 1.73 8.43
N ASP A 257 11.01 2.33 9.44
CA ASP A 257 11.39 1.66 10.69
C ASP A 257 10.41 1.85 11.85
N GLY A 258 9.45 2.77 11.70
CA GLY A 258 8.46 3.10 12.72
C GLY A 258 8.96 3.94 13.90
N ARG A 259 10.22 4.40 13.90
CA ARG A 259 10.89 4.97 15.10
C ARG A 259 10.12 6.13 15.73
N MET A 260 9.51 6.98 14.91
CA MET A 260 8.84 8.19 15.39
C MET A 260 7.56 7.88 16.16
N LEU A 261 6.95 6.70 16.00
CA LEU A 261 5.77 6.31 16.79
C LEU A 261 6.10 6.32 18.29
N ALA A 262 7.20 5.65 18.67
CA ALA A 262 7.64 5.60 20.06
C ALA A 262 8.22 6.93 20.54
N ILE A 263 8.89 7.70 19.67
CA ILE A 263 9.43 9.03 20.02
C ILE A 263 8.29 9.99 20.35
N THR A 264 7.28 10.08 19.48
CA THR A 264 6.13 10.95 19.70
C THR A 264 5.28 10.48 20.88
N GLU A 265 5.18 9.17 21.11
CA GLU A 265 4.52 8.65 22.30
C GLU A 265 5.20 9.08 23.60
N ARG A 266 6.55 9.02 23.67
CA ARG A 266 7.29 9.50 24.85
C ARG A 266 7.10 11.00 25.10
N ALA A 267 6.84 11.78 24.05
CA ALA A 267 6.51 13.20 24.16
C ALA A 267 5.06 13.47 24.61
N GLY A 268 4.26 12.41 24.84
CA GLY A 268 2.87 12.49 25.32
C GLY A 268 1.81 12.22 24.25
N GLY A 269 2.21 11.85 23.03
CA GLY A 269 1.28 11.48 21.97
C GLY A 269 0.64 10.11 22.20
N ARG A 270 -0.62 9.95 21.81
CA ARG A 270 -1.36 8.69 21.95
C ARG A 270 -1.15 7.81 20.72
N TYR A 271 -0.63 6.60 20.90
CA TYR A 271 -0.44 5.60 19.84
C TYR A 271 -1.43 4.43 19.99
N VAL A 272 -2.40 4.34 19.08
CA VAL A 272 -3.56 3.42 19.12
C VAL A 272 -3.54 2.39 18.00
N ASN A 273 -4.37 1.34 18.12
CA ASN A 273 -4.61 0.33 17.07
C ASN A 273 -3.35 -0.38 16.57
N ARG A 274 -2.38 -0.63 17.48
CA ARG A 274 -1.07 -1.23 17.14
C ARG A 274 -1.17 -2.59 16.47
N ASP A 275 -2.22 -3.33 16.79
CA ASP A 275 -2.55 -4.65 16.25
C ASP A 275 -3.23 -4.60 14.87
N ARG A 276 -3.30 -3.44 14.21
CA ARG A 276 -3.89 -3.32 12.87
C ARG A 276 -2.80 -3.10 11.83
N MET A 277 -2.64 -4.11 10.97
CA MET A 277 -1.62 -4.16 9.93
C MET A 277 -2.22 -4.60 8.61
N TRP A 278 -1.60 -4.16 7.52
CA TRP A 278 -1.96 -4.59 6.17
C TRP A 278 -0.73 -5.17 5.50
N HIS A 279 -0.76 -6.49 5.32
CA HIS A 279 0.32 -7.28 4.72
C HIS A 279 -0.28 -8.10 3.59
N TYR A 280 0.39 -8.08 2.45
CA TYR A 280 -0.11 -8.77 1.28
C TYR A 280 0.25 -10.25 1.33
N THR A 281 -0.67 -11.09 0.85
CA THR A 281 -0.49 -12.54 0.81
C THR A 281 -0.05 -13.04 -0.56
N GLU A 282 -0.06 -12.17 -1.58
CA GLU A 282 0.43 -12.44 -2.93
C GLU A 282 1.87 -11.94 -3.17
N GLY A 283 2.72 -12.05 -2.15
CA GLY A 283 4.11 -11.58 -2.21
C GLY A 283 5.07 -12.55 -2.90
N ILE A 284 5.94 -12.03 -3.77
CA ILE A 284 7.05 -12.78 -4.37
C ILE A 284 8.38 -12.08 -4.08
N GLN A 285 9.46 -12.84 -3.98
CA GLN A 285 10.81 -12.32 -3.85
C GLN A 285 11.23 -11.65 -5.15
N ASN A 286 11.71 -10.41 -5.06
CA ASN A 286 12.24 -9.73 -6.21
C ASN A 286 13.53 -10.43 -6.67
N TRP A 287 13.61 -10.77 -7.96
CA TRP A 287 14.80 -11.36 -8.56
C TRP A 287 15.95 -10.35 -8.72
N ASP A 288 15.62 -9.05 -8.74
CA ASP A 288 16.56 -7.93 -8.78
C ASP A 288 16.28 -6.97 -7.61
N PRO A 289 16.67 -7.35 -6.37
CA PRO A 289 16.30 -6.62 -5.17
C PRO A 289 17.00 -5.25 -5.08
N ILE A 290 16.28 -4.26 -4.54
CA ILE A 290 16.76 -2.89 -4.32
C ILE A 290 17.09 -2.68 -2.85
N TRP A 291 16.31 -3.32 -1.95
CA TRP A 291 16.52 -3.33 -0.51
C TRP A 291 16.57 -4.76 0.04
N PRO A 292 17.06 -4.94 1.29
CA PRO A 292 17.07 -6.26 1.93
C PRO A 292 15.68 -6.90 1.97
N MET A 293 15.60 -8.18 1.64
CA MET A 293 14.34 -8.95 1.56
C MET A 293 13.28 -8.33 0.63
N HIS A 294 13.69 -7.59 -0.42
CA HIS A 294 12.78 -6.91 -1.34
C HIS A 294 11.74 -7.89 -1.92
N GLY A 295 10.49 -7.66 -1.53
CA GLY A 295 9.32 -8.36 -2.03
C GLY A 295 8.43 -7.48 -2.89
N ILE A 296 7.77 -8.09 -3.86
CA ILE A 296 6.81 -7.45 -4.76
C ILE A 296 5.46 -8.13 -4.58
N ARG A 297 4.39 -7.34 -4.52
CA ARG A 297 3.03 -7.86 -4.53
C ARG A 297 2.61 -8.12 -5.98
N ILE A 298 2.09 -9.31 -6.25
CA ILE A 298 1.28 -9.52 -7.45
C ILE A 298 -0.06 -8.83 -7.22
N LEU A 299 -0.48 -7.96 -8.12
CA LEU A 299 -1.90 -7.64 -8.26
C LEU A 299 -2.44 -8.76 -9.14
N PRO A 300 -3.26 -9.69 -8.64
CA PRO A 300 -3.81 -10.76 -9.46
C PRO A 300 -5.16 -10.35 -10.07
N GLY A 301 -5.60 -11.12 -11.06
CA GLY A 301 -7.03 -11.24 -11.37
C GLY A 301 -7.59 -12.53 -10.77
N PRO A 302 -8.91 -12.75 -10.88
CA PRO A 302 -9.58 -13.85 -10.18
C PRO A 302 -9.30 -15.24 -10.77
N SER A 303 -8.55 -15.39 -11.87
CA SER A 303 -8.51 -16.64 -12.63
C SER A 303 -7.59 -17.71 -12.05
N SER A 304 -6.50 -17.34 -11.37
CA SER A 304 -5.55 -18.30 -10.79
C SER A 304 -6.23 -19.14 -9.72
N LEU A 305 -5.97 -20.44 -9.68
CA LEU A 305 -6.37 -21.26 -8.53
C LEU A 305 -5.43 -20.98 -7.36
N TRP A 306 -5.97 -20.77 -6.16
CA TRP A 306 -5.19 -20.48 -4.96
C TRP A 306 -5.28 -21.63 -3.97
N PHE A 307 -4.12 -22.20 -3.64
CA PHE A 307 -3.97 -23.32 -2.73
C PHE A 307 -3.14 -22.92 -1.52
N ASP A 308 -3.42 -23.51 -0.36
CA ASP A 308 -2.52 -23.45 0.79
C ASP A 308 -1.22 -24.24 0.53
N ALA A 309 -0.31 -24.21 1.50
CA ALA A 309 0.96 -24.95 1.45
C ALA A 309 0.80 -26.46 1.20
N THR A 310 -0.34 -27.05 1.57
CA THR A 310 -0.64 -28.49 1.45
C THR A 310 -1.36 -28.86 0.16
N GLY A 311 -1.66 -27.88 -0.71
CA GLY A 311 -2.34 -28.12 -1.98
C GLY A 311 -3.86 -28.17 -1.86
N LYS A 312 -4.43 -27.70 -0.73
CA LYS A 312 -5.88 -27.54 -0.58
C LYS A 312 -6.30 -26.15 -1.02
N ARG A 313 -7.34 -26.06 -1.86
CA ARG A 313 -7.83 -24.77 -2.34
C ARG A 313 -8.34 -23.92 -1.18
N LEU A 314 -8.00 -22.63 -1.19
CA LEU A 314 -8.47 -21.70 -0.17
C LEU A 314 -10.01 -21.63 -0.15
N PRO A 315 -10.63 -21.46 1.03
CA PRO A 315 -12.08 -21.40 1.15
C PRO A 315 -12.65 -20.13 0.51
N VAL A 316 -13.94 -20.16 0.17
CA VAL A 316 -14.65 -18.96 -0.31
C VAL A 316 -14.76 -17.93 0.82
N PRO A 317 -14.56 -16.63 0.56
CA PRO A 317 -14.32 -15.99 -0.75
C PRO A 317 -12.85 -15.66 -1.04
N LEU A 318 -11.90 -16.43 -0.50
CA LEU A 318 -10.46 -16.17 -0.57
C LEU A 318 -9.87 -16.53 -1.94
N PHE A 319 -10.35 -15.84 -2.97
CA PHE A 319 -9.82 -15.90 -4.32
C PHE A 319 -8.73 -14.83 -4.52
N PRO A 320 -7.87 -14.96 -5.55
CA PRO A 320 -6.85 -13.95 -5.81
C PRO A 320 -7.44 -12.55 -5.96
N GLY A 321 -6.98 -11.59 -5.15
CA GLY A 321 -7.43 -10.19 -5.19
C GLY A 321 -8.84 -9.94 -4.60
N PHE A 322 -9.30 -10.76 -3.65
CA PHE A 322 -10.64 -10.65 -3.03
C PHE A 322 -10.59 -10.12 -1.59
N ASP A 323 -9.95 -10.82 -0.66
CA ASP A 323 -9.75 -10.34 0.72
C ASP A 323 -8.34 -10.67 1.20
N THR A 324 -7.46 -9.68 1.22
CA THR A 324 -6.08 -9.82 1.67
C THR A 324 -6.01 -10.24 3.15
N LEU A 325 -6.81 -9.59 4.02
CA LEU A 325 -6.75 -9.85 5.45
C LEU A 325 -7.40 -11.18 5.81
N GLY A 326 -8.55 -11.49 5.22
CA GLY A 326 -9.19 -12.79 5.38
C GLY A 326 -8.31 -13.94 4.86
N THR A 327 -7.55 -13.69 3.80
CA THR A 327 -6.53 -14.64 3.32
C THR A 327 -5.41 -14.79 4.33
N LEU A 328 -4.87 -13.68 4.88
CA LEU A 328 -3.80 -13.73 5.87
C LEU A 328 -4.26 -14.51 7.11
N GLU A 329 -5.43 -14.18 7.65
CA GLU A 329 -6.06 -14.87 8.78
C GLU A 329 -6.15 -16.38 8.53
N HIS A 330 -6.63 -16.77 7.34
CA HIS A 330 -6.70 -18.18 6.98
C HIS A 330 -5.32 -18.84 6.92
N ILE A 331 -4.33 -18.23 6.27
CA ILE A 331 -2.96 -18.76 6.18
C ILE A 331 -2.40 -19.02 7.58
N MET A 332 -2.61 -18.09 8.52
CA MET A 332 -2.12 -18.26 9.90
C MET A 332 -2.74 -19.45 10.64
N THR A 333 -3.90 -19.95 10.21
CA THR A 333 -4.49 -21.19 10.77
C THR A 333 -3.92 -22.48 10.19
N THR A 334 -3.16 -22.41 9.09
CA THR A 334 -2.66 -23.60 8.39
C THR A 334 -1.39 -24.18 9.01
N GLY A 335 -0.68 -23.40 9.82
CA GLY A 335 0.65 -23.75 10.34
C GLY A 335 1.80 -23.45 9.36
N TYR A 336 1.50 -22.87 8.19
CA TYR A 336 2.47 -22.49 7.16
C TYR A 336 2.39 -20.98 6.85
N ASP A 337 3.47 -20.42 6.30
CA ASP A 337 3.61 -18.99 5.98
C ASP A 337 3.70 -18.70 4.48
N TYR A 338 3.28 -19.66 3.65
CA TYR A 338 3.24 -19.53 2.21
C TYR A 338 2.03 -20.25 1.60
N THR A 339 1.71 -19.86 0.37
CA THR A 339 0.62 -20.45 -0.43
C THR A 339 1.06 -20.61 -1.88
N TRP A 340 0.20 -21.17 -2.73
CA TRP A 340 0.47 -21.38 -4.15
C TRP A 340 -0.62 -20.78 -5.03
N PHE A 341 -0.22 -19.97 -6.00
CA PHE A 341 -1.01 -19.84 -7.22
C PHE A 341 -0.66 -20.98 -8.17
N VAL A 342 -1.69 -21.56 -8.79
CA VAL A 342 -1.56 -22.43 -9.96
C VAL A 342 -2.37 -21.81 -11.09
N LEU A 343 -1.70 -21.56 -12.21
CA LEU A 343 -2.27 -20.82 -13.33
C LEU A 343 -1.64 -21.27 -14.65
N THR A 344 -2.09 -20.65 -15.73
CA THR A 344 -1.64 -20.91 -17.09
C THR A 344 -0.91 -19.69 -17.65
N GLN A 345 -0.15 -19.88 -18.73
CA GLN A 345 0.42 -18.77 -19.51
C GLN A 345 -0.64 -17.73 -19.85
N LYS A 346 -1.81 -18.16 -20.35
CA LYS A 346 -2.90 -17.24 -20.71
C LYS A 346 -3.42 -16.39 -19.55
N ILE A 347 -3.34 -16.89 -18.30
CA ILE A 347 -3.68 -16.11 -17.11
C ILE A 347 -2.57 -15.13 -16.80
N ILE A 348 -1.31 -15.58 -16.71
CA ILE A 348 -0.20 -14.72 -16.25
C ILE A 348 -0.01 -13.51 -17.17
N GLU A 349 -0.14 -13.70 -18.48
CA GLU A 349 0.02 -12.63 -19.47
C GLU A 349 -0.97 -11.47 -19.29
N LYS A 350 -2.15 -11.76 -18.73
CA LYS A 350 -3.23 -10.78 -18.60
C LYS A 350 -3.46 -10.30 -17.18
N GLU A 351 -3.28 -11.19 -16.20
CA GLU A 351 -3.72 -11.00 -14.82
C GLU A 351 -2.58 -10.73 -13.83
N PHE A 352 -1.31 -11.01 -14.16
CA PHE A 352 -0.18 -10.72 -13.28
C PHE A 352 0.37 -9.30 -13.53
N ALA A 353 -0.26 -8.31 -12.92
CA ALA A 353 0.38 -7.00 -12.79
C ALA A 353 1.26 -7.03 -11.54
N LEU A 354 2.46 -6.47 -11.62
CA LEU A 354 3.35 -6.38 -10.47
C LEU A 354 3.21 -5.02 -9.82
N SER A 355 3.10 -4.99 -8.49
CA SER A 355 3.13 -3.73 -7.74
C SER A 355 4.49 -3.07 -7.86
N GLY A 356 4.54 -1.75 -7.79
CA GLY A 356 5.79 -1.00 -7.90
C GLY A 356 5.86 -0.20 -9.19
N GLN A 357 6.37 1.02 -9.10
CA GLN A 357 6.57 1.88 -10.28
C GLN A 357 7.61 1.29 -11.23
N GLU A 358 8.64 0.65 -10.67
CA GLU A 358 9.78 0.04 -11.35
C GLU A 358 9.36 -1.17 -12.20
N GLN A 359 8.27 -1.83 -11.82
CA GLN A 359 7.72 -2.96 -12.57
C GLN A 359 6.74 -2.51 -13.68
N ASN A 360 6.49 -1.21 -13.84
CA ASN A 360 5.53 -0.66 -14.79
C ASN A 360 6.13 0.50 -15.60
N PRO A 361 7.23 0.28 -16.33
CA PRO A 361 7.99 1.33 -16.99
C PRO A 361 7.17 2.11 -18.02
N ASP A 362 6.22 1.48 -18.70
CA ASP A 362 5.33 2.14 -19.65
C ASP A 362 4.39 3.16 -18.98
N LEU A 363 3.82 2.83 -17.81
CA LEU A 363 2.98 3.76 -17.06
C LEU A 363 3.81 4.84 -16.36
N THR A 364 4.95 4.45 -15.78
CA THR A 364 5.87 5.34 -15.07
C THR A 364 6.51 6.36 -16.00
N ASN A 365 7.01 5.92 -17.16
CA ASN A 365 7.65 6.78 -18.16
C ASN A 365 6.64 7.47 -19.08
N LYS A 366 5.34 7.30 -18.84
CA LYS A 366 4.25 7.91 -19.62
C LYS A 366 4.32 7.52 -21.11
N ASP A 367 4.76 6.30 -21.39
CA ASP A 367 4.90 5.77 -22.76
C ASP A 367 3.56 5.24 -23.27
N VAL A 368 2.87 6.08 -24.04
CA VAL A 368 1.59 5.72 -24.67
C VAL A 368 1.75 4.52 -25.62
N ARG A 369 2.88 4.38 -26.31
CA ARG A 369 3.11 3.25 -27.23
C ARG A 369 3.29 1.96 -26.45
N GLY A 370 4.07 1.98 -25.38
CA GLY A 370 4.24 0.85 -24.45
C GLY A 370 2.91 0.39 -23.86
N VAL A 371 2.08 1.32 -23.39
CA VAL A 371 0.74 1.01 -22.85
C VAL A 371 -0.17 0.37 -23.91
N LEU A 372 -0.22 0.90 -25.13
CA LEU A 372 -0.98 0.31 -26.23
C LEU A 372 -0.41 -1.06 -26.64
N GLY A 373 0.90 -1.25 -26.50
CA GLY A 373 1.61 -2.50 -26.76
C GLY A 373 1.15 -3.66 -25.87
N ARG A 374 0.68 -3.39 -24.64
CA ARG A 374 0.12 -4.42 -23.74
C ARG A 374 -1.08 -5.17 -24.34
N ALA A 375 -1.76 -4.60 -25.34
CA ALA A 375 -2.87 -5.25 -26.01
C ALA A 375 -2.44 -6.34 -27.01
N ARG A 376 -1.15 -6.45 -27.34
CA ARG A 376 -0.63 -7.39 -28.36
C ARG A 376 -0.43 -8.83 -27.87
N GLY A 377 -0.80 -9.14 -26.62
CA GLY A 377 -0.61 -10.45 -26.01
C GLY A 377 0.85 -10.69 -25.57
N GLY A 378 1.08 -11.79 -24.83
CA GLY A 378 2.38 -12.06 -24.22
C GLY A 378 2.56 -11.41 -22.84
N ALA A 379 3.43 -12.01 -22.03
CA ALA A 379 3.77 -11.46 -20.73
C ALA A 379 4.54 -10.15 -20.90
N THR A 380 4.31 -9.18 -20.01
CA THR A 380 5.16 -7.98 -20.00
C THR A 380 6.60 -8.37 -19.68
N ALA A 381 7.58 -7.60 -20.15
CA ALA A 381 8.99 -7.92 -19.89
C ALA A 381 9.31 -8.13 -18.39
N PRO A 382 8.76 -7.35 -17.45
CA PRO A 382 8.91 -7.64 -16.02
C PRO A 382 8.34 -9.00 -15.60
N VAL A 383 7.12 -9.33 -16.02
CA VAL A 383 6.48 -10.62 -15.69
C VAL A 383 7.27 -11.80 -16.26
N GLN A 384 7.74 -11.68 -17.51
CA GLN A 384 8.58 -12.70 -18.12
C GLN A 384 9.89 -12.89 -17.34
N ALA A 385 10.54 -11.81 -16.92
CA ALA A 385 11.77 -11.90 -16.11
C ALA A 385 11.55 -12.63 -14.78
N PHE A 386 10.38 -12.47 -14.14
CA PHE A 386 10.01 -13.25 -12.96
C PHE A 386 9.79 -14.73 -13.25
N MET A 387 9.19 -15.07 -14.38
CA MET A 387 9.05 -16.47 -14.78
C MET A 387 10.41 -17.14 -15.03
N ASP A 388 11.35 -16.39 -15.61
CA ASP A 388 12.66 -16.91 -16.01
C ASP A 388 13.66 -16.96 -14.85
N LYS A 389 13.60 -16.00 -13.92
CA LYS A 389 14.62 -15.79 -12.88
C LYS A 389 14.09 -15.81 -11.45
N GLY A 390 12.77 -15.73 -11.26
CA GLY A 390 12.15 -15.61 -9.94
C GLY A 390 12.27 -16.90 -9.15
N ALA A 391 12.80 -16.79 -7.93
CA ALA A 391 13.00 -17.94 -7.04
C ALA A 391 11.70 -18.63 -6.61
N ASP A 392 10.56 -17.95 -6.75
CA ASP A 392 9.24 -18.46 -6.35
C ASP A 392 8.45 -19.11 -7.52
N PHE A 393 9.01 -19.18 -8.73
CA PHE A 393 8.29 -19.64 -9.94
C PHE A 393 8.66 -21.06 -10.35
N VAL A 394 7.64 -21.87 -10.69
CA VAL A 394 7.78 -23.19 -11.28
C VAL A 394 6.96 -23.23 -12.58
N VAL A 395 7.63 -23.36 -13.72
CA VAL A 395 6.98 -23.40 -15.05
C VAL A 395 7.18 -24.78 -15.67
N ARG A 396 6.09 -25.48 -16.01
CA ARG A 396 6.13 -26.86 -16.55
C ARG A 396 5.04 -27.10 -17.59
N GLY A 397 5.30 -28.02 -18.52
CA GLY A 397 4.36 -28.35 -19.61
C GLY A 397 3.19 -29.23 -19.18
N ASN A 398 3.25 -29.88 -18.02
CA ASN A 398 2.23 -30.79 -17.52
C ASN A 398 2.13 -30.74 -15.98
N LEU A 399 1.02 -31.25 -15.44
CA LEU A 399 0.71 -31.19 -14.01
C LEU A 399 1.64 -32.07 -13.14
N PRO A 400 1.97 -33.33 -13.49
CA PRO A 400 2.92 -34.13 -12.72
C PRO A 400 4.27 -33.44 -12.50
N ASP A 401 4.82 -32.83 -13.55
CA ASP A 401 6.11 -32.14 -13.47
C ASP A 401 6.00 -30.84 -12.66
N LEU A 402 4.85 -30.16 -12.75
CA LEU A 402 4.55 -28.97 -11.94
C LEU A 402 4.55 -29.32 -10.46
N VAL A 403 3.85 -30.38 -10.06
CA VAL A 403 3.77 -30.84 -8.67
C VAL A 403 5.15 -31.25 -8.14
N ARG A 404 5.96 -31.96 -8.95
CA ARG A 404 7.36 -32.25 -8.57
C ARG A 404 8.14 -30.96 -8.33
N GLY A 405 8.07 -30.00 -9.25
CA GLY A 405 8.76 -28.71 -9.08
C GLY A 405 8.28 -27.89 -7.88
N MET A 406 6.97 -27.92 -7.54
CA MET A 406 6.44 -27.28 -6.34
C MET A 406 7.04 -27.91 -5.06
N ASN A 407 7.08 -29.24 -5.00
CA ASN A 407 7.64 -29.97 -3.87
C ASN A 407 9.16 -29.85 -3.76
N ASP A 408 9.88 -29.84 -4.89
CA ASP A 408 11.33 -29.63 -4.93
C ASP A 408 11.70 -28.23 -4.39
N LEU A 409 10.87 -27.22 -4.67
CA LEU A 409 11.09 -25.85 -4.24
C LEU A 409 10.93 -25.68 -2.72
N THR A 410 9.97 -26.36 -2.10
CA THR A 410 9.71 -26.25 -0.64
C THR A 410 10.46 -27.28 0.19
N GLY A 411 10.80 -28.43 -0.39
CA GLY A 411 11.54 -29.53 0.25
C GLY A 411 10.71 -30.39 1.21
N ASP A 412 9.44 -30.06 1.43
CA ASP A 412 8.54 -30.74 2.39
C ASP A 412 7.61 -31.78 1.77
N ASN A 413 7.54 -31.84 0.43
CA ASN A 413 6.74 -32.82 -0.33
C ASN A 413 5.26 -32.86 0.08
N LEU A 414 4.68 -31.70 0.43
CA LEU A 414 3.31 -31.59 0.91
C LEU A 414 2.26 -31.76 -0.19
N ILE A 415 2.56 -31.37 -1.43
CA ILE A 415 1.58 -31.38 -2.53
C ILE A 415 1.44 -32.80 -3.08
N LYS A 416 0.21 -33.32 -3.11
CA LYS A 416 -0.12 -34.61 -3.73
C LYS A 416 -0.78 -34.40 -5.09
N LEU A 417 -0.26 -35.09 -6.12
CA LEU A 417 -0.70 -34.94 -7.50
C LEU A 417 -2.19 -35.20 -7.66
N ASP A 418 -2.67 -36.35 -7.18
CA ASP A 418 -4.07 -36.78 -7.35
C ASP A 418 -5.06 -35.79 -6.71
N ASP A 419 -4.70 -35.23 -5.54
CA ASP A 419 -5.53 -34.25 -4.84
C ASP A 419 -5.57 -32.89 -5.53
N LEU A 420 -4.43 -32.42 -6.03
CA LEU A 420 -4.35 -31.18 -6.79
C LEU A 420 -5.11 -31.30 -8.11
N GLU A 421 -4.88 -32.40 -8.85
CA GLU A 421 -5.56 -32.68 -10.11
C GLU A 421 -7.08 -32.76 -9.94
N ARG A 422 -7.55 -33.50 -8.93
CA ARG A 422 -8.99 -33.62 -8.63
C ARG A 422 -9.65 -32.26 -8.47
N GLN A 423 -9.03 -31.34 -7.75
CA GLN A 423 -9.57 -29.99 -7.52
C GLN A 423 -9.56 -29.13 -8.80
N ILE A 424 -8.48 -29.19 -9.59
CA ILE A 424 -8.38 -28.45 -10.86
C ILE A 424 -9.43 -28.97 -11.86
N VAL A 425 -9.52 -30.28 -12.03
CA VAL A 425 -10.48 -30.93 -12.95
C VAL A 425 -11.92 -30.63 -12.54
N ALA A 426 -12.23 -30.65 -11.24
CA ALA A 426 -13.56 -30.29 -10.74
C ALA A 426 -13.95 -28.86 -11.15
N ARG A 427 -13.05 -27.89 -10.95
CA ARG A 427 -13.27 -26.50 -11.38
C ARG A 427 -13.37 -26.39 -12.91
N ASP A 428 -12.54 -27.10 -13.67
CA ASP A 428 -12.54 -27.04 -15.13
C ASP A 428 -13.81 -27.60 -15.77
N ARG A 429 -14.47 -28.57 -15.13
CA ARG A 429 -15.78 -29.11 -15.57
C ARG A 429 -16.89 -28.06 -15.48
N GLU A 430 -16.84 -27.19 -14.46
CA GLU A 430 -17.82 -26.13 -14.20
C GLU A 430 -17.78 -24.97 -15.23
N LEU A 431 -16.79 -24.95 -16.14
CA LEU A 431 -16.72 -23.92 -17.19
C LEU A 431 -17.63 -24.16 -18.39
N THR A 432 -18.11 -25.39 -18.58
CA THR A 432 -18.84 -25.79 -19.79
C THR A 432 -20.19 -25.08 -19.92
N ASN A 433 -20.87 -24.82 -18.80
CA ASN A 433 -22.18 -24.15 -18.77
C ASN A 433 -22.06 -22.71 -18.27
N THR A 434 -23.00 -21.84 -18.67
CA THR A 434 -23.09 -20.45 -18.19
C THR A 434 -23.43 -20.37 -16.70
N PHE A 435 -24.24 -21.31 -16.19
CA PHE A 435 -24.42 -21.53 -14.75
C PHE A 435 -23.27 -22.37 -14.19
N THR A 436 -22.86 -22.11 -12.96
CA THR A 436 -21.80 -22.81 -12.23
C THR A 436 -22.11 -22.73 -10.74
N LYS A 437 -21.75 -23.76 -9.97
CA LYS A 437 -21.74 -23.67 -8.50
C LYS A 437 -20.37 -23.24 -7.94
N ASP A 438 -19.33 -23.25 -8.77
CA ASP A 438 -18.01 -22.74 -8.39
C ASP A 438 -18.04 -21.20 -8.32
N LEU A 439 -17.92 -20.68 -7.10
CA LEU A 439 -18.03 -19.25 -6.82
C LEU A 439 -16.87 -18.43 -7.41
N GLN A 440 -15.69 -19.03 -7.63
CA GLN A 440 -14.61 -18.34 -8.32
C GLN A 440 -14.95 -18.14 -9.80
N ILE A 441 -15.56 -19.15 -10.45
CA ILE A 441 -16.00 -19.00 -11.85
C ILE A 441 -17.12 -17.97 -11.95
N THR A 442 -18.06 -17.95 -11.00
CA THR A 442 -19.09 -16.90 -10.92
C THR A 442 -18.45 -15.52 -10.82
N ALA A 443 -17.47 -15.35 -9.92
CA ALA A 443 -16.80 -14.08 -9.71
C ALA A 443 -15.94 -13.67 -10.93
N LEU A 444 -15.26 -14.62 -11.58
CA LEU A 444 -14.54 -14.42 -12.83
C LEU A 444 -15.45 -13.93 -13.96
N ARG A 445 -16.63 -14.54 -14.12
CA ARG A 445 -17.64 -14.10 -15.10
C ARG A 445 -18.17 -12.71 -14.76
N GLY A 446 -18.46 -12.46 -13.48
CA GLY A 446 -18.88 -11.15 -12.97
C GLY A 446 -17.86 -10.05 -13.27
N ALA A 447 -16.58 -10.27 -12.97
CA ALA A 447 -15.51 -9.32 -13.26
C ALA A 447 -15.47 -8.95 -14.75
N ARG A 448 -15.70 -9.91 -15.64
CA ARG A 448 -15.70 -9.67 -17.10
C ARG A 448 -16.96 -8.97 -17.63
N ASN A 449 -18.01 -8.79 -16.82
CA ASN A 449 -19.13 -7.92 -17.20
C ASN A 449 -18.70 -6.44 -17.18
N TYR A 450 -17.70 -6.08 -16.39
CA TYR A 450 -17.08 -4.77 -16.44
C TYR A 450 -16.12 -4.67 -17.64
N ARG A 451 -16.33 -3.66 -18.50
CA ARG A 451 -15.54 -3.46 -19.72
C ARG A 451 -14.05 -3.27 -19.46
N GLY A 452 -13.68 -2.55 -18.40
CA GLY A 452 -12.27 -2.34 -18.06
C GLY A 452 -11.56 -3.64 -17.73
N ASP A 453 -12.18 -4.48 -16.90
CA ASP A 453 -11.63 -5.79 -16.55
C ASP A 453 -11.58 -6.73 -17.76
N LYS A 454 -12.66 -6.82 -18.53
CA LYS A 454 -12.73 -7.69 -19.72
C LYS A 454 -11.60 -7.42 -20.72
N LEU A 455 -11.32 -6.13 -20.97
CA LEU A 455 -10.37 -5.71 -21.98
C LEU A 455 -8.93 -5.85 -21.49
N ILE A 456 -8.64 -5.43 -20.26
CA ILE A 456 -7.26 -5.09 -19.86
C ILE A 456 -6.74 -5.98 -18.75
N ARG A 457 -7.64 -6.56 -17.93
CA ARG A 457 -7.23 -7.13 -16.64
C ARG A 457 -7.52 -8.62 -16.49
N VAL A 458 -8.65 -9.10 -16.97
CA VAL A 458 -9.15 -10.45 -16.67
C VAL A 458 -9.08 -11.33 -17.91
N ALA A 459 -8.42 -12.48 -17.79
CA ALA A 459 -8.32 -13.52 -18.80
C ALA A 459 -9.71 -14.04 -19.20
N SER A 460 -9.85 -14.48 -20.45
CA SER A 460 -11.06 -15.19 -20.86
C SER A 460 -11.11 -16.54 -20.14
N PRO A 461 -12.25 -16.93 -19.53
CA PRO A 461 -12.36 -18.19 -18.80
C PRO A 461 -11.98 -19.37 -19.70
N HIS A 462 -11.15 -20.25 -19.19
CA HIS A 462 -10.68 -21.46 -19.86
C HIS A 462 -10.27 -22.50 -18.82
N ARG A 463 -10.19 -23.76 -19.27
CA ARG A 463 -9.73 -24.86 -18.42
C ARG A 463 -8.25 -24.66 -18.10
N ILE A 464 -7.87 -24.80 -16.84
CA ILE A 464 -6.48 -24.71 -16.41
C ILE A 464 -5.64 -25.80 -17.08
N LEU A 465 -6.19 -27.00 -17.24
CA LEU A 465 -5.49 -28.12 -17.88
C LEU A 465 -5.66 -28.17 -19.41
N ASP A 466 -6.12 -27.09 -20.06
CA ASP A 466 -6.09 -27.00 -21.52
C ASP A 466 -4.64 -26.75 -21.99
N PRO A 467 -4.01 -27.69 -22.73
CA PRO A 467 -2.63 -27.51 -23.20
C PRO A 467 -2.45 -26.26 -24.06
N LYS A 468 -3.51 -25.78 -24.73
CA LYS A 468 -3.47 -24.55 -25.55
C LYS A 468 -3.38 -23.27 -24.71
N ALA A 469 -3.64 -23.34 -23.42
CA ALA A 469 -3.48 -22.24 -22.49
C ALA A 469 -2.11 -22.26 -21.77
N GLY A 470 -1.36 -23.35 -21.91
CA GLY A 470 -0.10 -23.60 -21.20
C GLY A 470 1.10 -22.78 -21.70
N PRO A 471 2.28 -22.94 -21.08
CA PRO A 471 2.59 -23.89 -19.99
C PRO A 471 1.83 -23.62 -18.68
N LEU A 472 1.83 -24.61 -17.77
CA LEU A 472 1.36 -24.44 -16.41
C LEU A 472 2.43 -23.73 -15.58
N ILE A 473 1.96 -22.89 -14.66
CA ILE A 473 2.81 -22.08 -13.80
C ILE A 473 2.30 -22.26 -12.37
N ALA A 474 3.22 -22.49 -11.44
CA ALA A 474 2.97 -22.41 -10.01
C ALA A 474 3.85 -21.30 -9.43
N VAL A 475 3.28 -20.49 -8.52
CA VAL A 475 3.99 -19.38 -7.88
C VAL A 475 3.85 -19.52 -6.38
N ARG A 476 4.98 -19.66 -5.67
CA ARG A 476 5.03 -19.67 -4.21
C ARG A 476 4.85 -18.25 -3.68
N LEU A 477 3.77 -18.02 -2.97
CA LEU A 477 3.44 -16.71 -2.42
C LEU A 477 3.89 -16.63 -0.96
N ASN A 478 4.43 -15.48 -0.57
CA ASN A 478 4.97 -15.19 0.73
C ASN A 478 4.18 -14.05 1.38
N ILE A 479 4.17 -13.99 2.72
CA ILE A 479 3.64 -12.83 3.43
C ILE A 479 4.58 -11.63 3.25
N LEU A 480 4.04 -10.55 2.67
CA LEU A 480 4.75 -9.33 2.34
C LEU A 480 4.36 -8.22 3.33
N THR A 481 5.30 -7.82 4.17
CA THR A 481 5.12 -6.67 5.07
C THR A 481 4.97 -5.40 4.23
N ARG A 482 4.01 -4.55 4.61
CA ARG A 482 3.71 -3.34 3.83
C ARG A 482 3.33 -2.15 4.67
N LYS A 483 2.22 -2.23 5.43
CA LYS A 483 1.66 -1.09 6.16
C LYS A 483 1.30 -1.41 7.60
N SER A 484 1.48 -0.43 8.48
CA SER A 484 0.70 -0.31 9.71
C SER A 484 -0.58 0.48 9.42
N LEU A 485 -1.73 -0.05 9.85
CA LEU A 485 -3.00 0.67 9.79
C LEU A 485 -3.24 1.49 11.06
N GLY A 486 -2.71 1.05 12.20
CA GLY A 486 -2.63 1.86 13.42
C GLY A 486 -1.62 3.00 13.34
N GLY A 487 -1.67 3.93 14.30
CA GLY A 487 -0.72 5.03 14.39
C GLY A 487 -1.05 6.06 15.47
N LEU A 488 -0.38 7.21 15.41
CA LEU A 488 -0.65 8.35 16.27
C LEU A 488 -2.08 8.83 16.07
N GLN A 489 -2.84 8.94 17.16
CA GLN A 489 -4.22 9.42 17.11
C GLN A 489 -4.22 10.93 16.86
N THR A 490 -5.01 11.37 15.88
CA THR A 490 -5.14 12.79 15.51
C THR A 490 -6.59 13.22 15.38
N ASP A 491 -6.91 14.45 15.74
CA ASP A 491 -8.19 15.06 15.35
C ASP A 491 -8.21 15.44 13.86
N LEU A 492 -9.33 16.01 13.36
CA LEU A 492 -9.50 16.43 11.97
C LEU A 492 -8.61 17.63 11.54
N GLU A 493 -7.91 18.27 12.47
CA GLU A 493 -6.88 19.28 12.18
C GLU A 493 -5.48 18.65 12.15
N SER A 494 -5.39 17.31 12.21
CA SER A 494 -4.15 16.54 12.27
C SER A 494 -3.29 16.80 13.52
N ARG A 495 -3.85 17.41 14.57
CA ARG A 495 -3.15 17.57 15.85
C ARG A 495 -3.04 16.21 16.52
N VAL A 496 -1.85 15.85 16.98
CA VAL A 496 -1.66 14.63 17.77
C VAL A 496 -2.40 14.79 19.10
N LEU A 497 -3.11 13.76 19.52
CA LEU A 497 -3.86 13.75 20.77
C LEU A 497 -3.09 13.05 21.87
N ARG A 498 -3.33 13.46 23.11
CA ARG A 498 -2.90 12.76 24.33
C ARG A 498 -3.90 11.68 24.71
N THR A 499 -3.56 10.88 25.72
CA THR A 499 -4.44 9.82 26.25
C THR A 499 -5.78 10.37 26.76
N ASP A 500 -5.81 11.59 27.29
CA ASP A 500 -7.03 12.27 27.76
C ASP A 500 -7.88 12.89 26.64
N GLY A 501 -7.47 12.76 25.38
CA GLY A 501 -8.15 13.30 24.21
C GLY A 501 -7.85 14.77 23.92
N THR A 502 -7.04 15.45 24.72
CA THR A 502 -6.60 16.82 24.45
C THR A 502 -5.47 16.84 23.41
N PRO A 503 -5.34 17.89 22.59
CA PRO A 503 -4.20 18.03 21.70
C PRO A 503 -2.87 18.11 22.45
N LEU A 504 -1.84 17.41 21.95
CA LEU A 504 -0.45 17.62 22.32
C LEU A 504 0.04 18.92 21.67
N PRO A 505 0.31 19.99 22.43
CA PRO A 505 0.65 21.30 21.88
C PRO A 505 1.91 21.24 21.02
N GLY A 506 1.81 21.86 19.84
CA GLY A 506 2.92 21.93 18.89
C GLY A 506 3.14 20.68 18.04
N VAL A 507 2.32 19.62 18.15
CA VAL A 507 2.55 18.36 17.41
C VAL A 507 1.40 18.02 16.47
N TYR A 508 1.77 17.77 15.22
CA TYR A 508 0.88 17.25 14.18
C TYR A 508 1.44 15.95 13.62
N ALA A 509 0.59 15.10 13.06
CA ALA A 509 1.02 13.89 12.38
C ALA A 509 0.20 13.65 11.11
N ALA A 510 0.86 13.15 10.07
CA ALA A 510 0.22 12.86 8.79
C ALA A 510 0.88 11.69 8.08
N GLY A 511 0.13 11.02 7.20
CA GLY A 511 0.61 9.81 6.56
C GLY A 511 0.53 8.58 7.48
N GLU A 512 1.39 7.60 7.24
CA GLU A 512 1.24 6.25 7.81
C GLU A 512 1.47 6.24 9.31
N VAL A 513 2.35 7.13 9.78
CA VAL A 513 2.62 7.34 11.21
C VAL A 513 1.36 7.74 11.99
N ALA A 514 0.35 8.31 11.32
CA ALA A 514 -0.95 8.66 11.90
C ALA A 514 -2.04 7.61 11.59
N GLY A 515 -1.67 6.39 11.16
CA GLY A 515 -2.62 5.38 10.67
C GLY A 515 -3.38 5.84 9.42
N PHE A 516 -2.79 6.77 8.66
CA PHE A 516 -3.40 7.60 7.60
C PHE A 516 -4.62 8.45 8.02
N GLY A 517 -4.75 8.74 9.33
CA GLY A 517 -5.53 9.84 9.91
C GLY A 517 -6.39 9.42 11.11
N GLY A 518 -6.09 9.91 12.32
CA GLY A 518 -6.82 9.51 13.53
C GLY A 518 -6.36 8.19 14.15
N GLY A 519 -5.21 7.67 13.71
CA GLY A 519 -4.57 6.46 14.23
C GLY A 519 -5.18 5.16 13.72
N GLY A 520 -6.00 5.19 12.67
CA GLY A 520 -6.66 3.97 12.20
C GLY A 520 -7.73 4.14 11.14
N VAL A 521 -7.64 5.11 10.21
CA VAL A 521 -8.73 5.48 9.28
C VAL A 521 -9.34 4.32 8.49
N HIS A 522 -8.59 3.24 8.32
CA HIS A 522 -9.00 2.05 7.58
C HIS A 522 -9.60 0.95 8.47
N GLY A 523 -9.64 1.11 9.79
CA GLY A 523 -10.00 0.04 10.71
C GLY A 523 -9.09 -1.19 10.51
N TYR A 524 -9.69 -2.38 10.41
CA TYR A 524 -8.97 -3.63 10.18
C TYR A 524 -8.60 -3.87 8.71
N ARG A 525 -9.45 -3.47 7.75
CA ARG A 525 -9.20 -3.69 6.31
C ARG A 525 -9.28 -2.40 5.51
N SER A 526 -8.31 -2.18 4.64
CA SER A 526 -8.29 -1.01 3.77
C SER A 526 -8.97 -1.29 2.43
N LEU A 527 -9.64 -0.27 1.89
CA LEU A 527 -9.96 -0.23 0.46
C LEU A 527 -8.73 0.22 -0.32
N GLU A 528 -8.39 -0.48 -1.39
CA GLU A 528 -7.20 -0.13 -2.16
C GLU A 528 -7.28 1.26 -2.82
N GLY A 529 -6.11 1.90 -2.99
CA GLY A 529 -5.99 3.27 -3.51
C GLY A 529 -6.21 4.38 -2.47
N THR A 530 -6.41 4.00 -1.21
CA THR A 530 -6.61 4.95 -0.11
C THR A 530 -5.32 5.39 0.55
N PHE A 531 -4.27 4.56 0.58
CA PHE A 531 -3.02 4.85 1.30
C PHE A 531 -2.32 6.14 0.85
N VAL A 532 -1.92 6.23 -0.43
CA VAL A 532 -1.25 7.44 -0.95
C VAL A 532 -2.19 8.65 -1.00
N GLY A 533 -3.50 8.39 -1.16
CA GLY A 533 -4.51 9.43 -1.00
C GLY A 533 -4.58 9.97 0.43
N GLY A 534 -4.47 9.10 1.44
CA GLY A 534 -4.43 9.43 2.86
C GLY A 534 -3.19 10.24 3.22
N CYS A 535 -2.03 9.92 2.64
CA CYS A 535 -0.83 10.76 2.75
C CYS A 535 -1.09 12.19 2.27
N LEU A 536 -1.71 12.35 1.10
CA LEU A 536 -2.01 13.65 0.52
C LEU A 536 -3.04 14.41 1.36
N PHE A 537 -4.10 13.72 1.80
CA PHE A 537 -5.19 14.32 2.56
C PHE A 537 -4.70 14.84 3.91
N THR A 538 -4.12 13.96 4.72
CA THR A 538 -3.60 14.30 6.04
C THR A 538 -2.41 15.25 5.96
N GLY A 539 -1.51 15.09 4.98
CA GLY A 539 -0.37 16.00 4.79
C GLY A 539 -0.82 17.42 4.47
N ARG A 540 -1.76 17.58 3.53
CA ARG A 540 -2.40 18.87 3.23
C ARG A 540 -3.08 19.47 4.47
N THR A 541 -3.83 18.66 5.22
CA THR A 541 -4.55 19.12 6.41
C THR A 541 -3.58 19.59 7.49
N ALA A 542 -2.55 18.81 7.81
CA ALA A 542 -1.53 19.16 8.80
C ALA A 542 -0.78 20.43 8.41
N GLY A 543 -0.34 20.55 7.15
CA GLY A 543 0.35 21.75 6.67
C GLY A 543 -0.51 23.02 6.82
N ARG A 544 -1.80 22.94 6.46
CA ARG A 544 -2.74 24.07 6.59
C ARG A 544 -3.06 24.42 8.04
N ALA A 545 -3.24 23.42 8.90
CA ALA A 545 -3.54 23.63 10.30
C ALA A 545 -2.34 24.25 11.03
N ALA A 546 -1.14 23.71 10.81
CA ALA A 546 0.09 24.26 11.37
C ALA A 546 0.35 25.69 10.86
N ALA A 547 0.17 25.96 9.56
CA ALA A 547 0.34 27.31 9.00
C ALA A 547 -0.54 28.39 9.67
N LYS A 548 -1.74 28.02 10.13
CA LYS A 548 -2.65 28.92 10.86
C LYS A 548 -2.27 29.08 12.33
N ALA A 549 -1.67 28.05 12.92
CA ALA A 549 -1.32 28.02 14.34
C ALA A 549 -0.01 28.76 14.64
N VAL A 550 0.90 28.83 13.67
CA VAL A 550 2.19 29.51 13.81
C VAL A 550 2.10 30.96 13.35
N SER A 551 2.82 31.84 14.05
CA SER A 551 2.92 33.27 13.76
C SER A 551 3.91 33.60 12.67
#